data_AF-A0A2V7R8Q5-F1
#
_entry.id   AF-A0A2V7R8Q5-F1
#
_cell.length_a   1.000
_cell.length_b   1.000
_cell.length_c   1.000
_cell.angle_alpha   90.00
_cell.angle_beta   90.00
_cell.angle_gamma   90.00
#
_symmetry.space_group_name_H-M   'P 1'
#
loop_
_entity.id
_entity.type
_entity.pdbx_description
1 polymer ?
#
loop_
_entity_poly.entity_id
_entity_poly.type
_entity_poly.pdbx_seq_one_letter_code
_entity_poly.pdbx_strand_id
1 'polypeptide(L)'
;MPPPAELGGSQISSLLEALPGIASVLRSPVADALVKAIRGAAGLGEFTVDDAEELVRYAVRRGLIGPEEGDRVLADVQGALKRKPPKSAVKPKPAPKKKPAKKKSRR
;
A
#
# COMPACT_ATOMS: atom_id res chain seq x y z
N MET A 1 -35.72 -27.60 13.27
CA MET A 1 -34.67 -26.59 13.01
C MET A 1 -34.36 -26.65 11.52
N PRO A 2 -34.71 -25.64 10.70
CA PRO A 2 -34.24 -25.60 9.33
C PRO A 2 -32.71 -25.32 9.33
N PRO A 3 -31.96 -25.86 8.36
CA PRO A 3 -30.51 -25.65 8.29
C PRO A 3 -30.19 -24.16 8.03
N PRO A 4 -29.01 -23.67 8.47
CA PRO A 4 -28.57 -22.31 8.20
C PRO A 4 -28.50 -22.11 6.69
N ALA A 5 -29.09 -21.01 6.21
CA ALA A 5 -29.05 -20.62 4.82
C ALA A 5 -27.60 -20.45 4.38
N GLU A 6 -27.05 -21.47 3.70
CA GLU A 6 -25.84 -21.31 2.92
C GLU A 6 -26.18 -20.32 1.81
N LEU A 7 -25.72 -19.08 1.98
CA LEU A 7 -25.66 -18.08 0.92
C LEU A 7 -24.68 -18.61 -0.14
N GLY A 8 -25.17 -19.53 -0.96
CA GLY A 8 -24.44 -20.13 -2.05
C GLY A 8 -23.97 -19.05 -3.02
N GLY A 9 -22.80 -19.26 -3.63
CA GLY A 9 -22.11 -18.27 -4.46
C GLY A 9 -22.96 -17.59 -5.54
N SER A 10 -24.07 -18.20 -5.98
CA SER A 10 -25.02 -17.58 -6.92
C SER A 10 -25.79 -16.38 -6.36
N GLN A 11 -26.11 -16.36 -5.05
CA GLN A 11 -26.78 -15.24 -4.40
C GLN A 11 -25.82 -14.06 -4.20
N ILE A 12 -24.55 -14.36 -3.91
CA ILE A 12 -23.48 -13.36 -3.85
C ILE A 12 -23.23 -12.79 -5.25
N SER A 13 -23.15 -13.63 -6.29
CA SER A 13 -23.02 -13.19 -7.68
C SER A 13 -24.21 -12.34 -8.15
N SER A 14 -25.45 -12.70 -7.80
CA SER A 14 -26.63 -11.92 -8.15
C SER A 14 -26.68 -10.56 -7.45
N LEU A 15 -26.25 -10.49 -6.17
CA LEU A 15 -26.05 -9.21 -5.49
C LEU A 15 -24.96 -8.38 -6.15
N LEU A 16 -23.90 -9.03 -6.64
CA LEU A 16 -22.78 -8.38 -7.32
C LEU A 16 -23.13 -7.86 -8.74
N GLU A 17 -24.16 -8.44 -9.36
CA GLU A 17 -24.59 -8.10 -10.71
C GLU A 17 -25.76 -7.09 -10.70
N ALA A 18 -26.59 -7.09 -9.66
CA ALA A 18 -27.82 -6.29 -9.58
C ALA A 18 -27.65 -4.85 -9.04
N LEU A 19 -26.45 -4.45 -8.59
CA LEU A 19 -26.23 -3.12 -8.01
C LEU A 19 -25.22 -2.30 -8.85
N PRO A 20 -25.67 -1.24 -9.57
CA PRO A 20 -24.76 -0.23 -10.08
C PRO A 20 -24.12 0.48 -8.88
N GLY A 21 -22.93 0.02 -8.48
CA GLY A 21 -22.28 0.48 -7.26
C GLY A 21 -21.20 -0.45 -6.70
N ILE A 22 -21.13 -1.72 -7.11
CA ILE A 22 -20.08 -2.61 -6.58
C ILE A 22 -18.69 -2.25 -7.05
N ALA A 23 -18.54 -1.62 -8.23
CA ALA A 23 -17.26 -1.03 -8.60
C ALA A 23 -16.79 0.04 -7.59
N SER A 24 -17.71 0.77 -6.93
CA SER A 24 -17.37 1.67 -5.81
C SER A 24 -17.22 0.95 -4.47
N VAL A 25 -17.91 -0.18 -4.25
CA VAL A 25 -17.69 -1.04 -3.07
C VAL A 25 -16.32 -1.75 -3.12
N LEU A 26 -15.82 -2.07 -4.33
CA LEU A 26 -14.51 -2.66 -4.58
C LEU A 26 -13.36 -1.63 -4.64
N ARG A 27 -13.68 -0.33 -4.69
CA ARG A 27 -12.71 0.78 -4.67
C ARG A 27 -12.97 1.66 -3.46
N SER A 28 -12.86 1.06 -2.28
CA SER A 28 -12.86 1.82 -1.03
C SER A 28 -11.65 2.77 -1.03
N PRO A 29 -11.82 4.08 -0.81
CA PRO A 29 -10.70 5.02 -0.69
C PRO A 29 -9.68 4.56 0.35
N VAL A 30 -10.16 3.95 1.44
CA VAL A 30 -9.32 3.35 2.48
C VAL A 30 -8.54 2.15 1.96
N ALA A 31 -9.15 1.29 1.14
CA ALA A 31 -8.47 0.13 0.57
C ALA A 31 -7.39 0.58 -0.44
N ASP A 32 -7.69 1.58 -1.28
CA ASP A 32 -6.72 2.16 -2.21
C ASP A 32 -5.54 2.80 -1.45
N ALA A 33 -5.83 3.59 -0.41
CA ALA A 33 -4.82 4.20 0.43
C ALA A 33 -3.96 3.15 1.16
N LEU A 34 -4.56 2.06 1.65
CA LEU A 34 -3.86 0.96 2.31
C LEU A 34 -2.92 0.23 1.35
N VAL A 35 -3.37 -0.09 0.13
CA VAL A 35 -2.54 -0.75 -0.88
C VAL A 35 -1.37 0.15 -1.30
N LYS A 36 -1.62 1.45 -1.49
CA LYS A 36 -0.58 2.43 -1.79
C LYS A 36 0.41 2.59 -0.64
N ALA A 37 -0.05 2.60 0.61
CA ALA A 37 0.82 2.63 1.78
C ALA A 37 1.76 1.42 1.84
N ILE A 38 1.23 0.21 1.63
CA ILE A 38 2.02 -1.03 1.59
C ILE A 38 3.05 -1.00 0.45
N ARG A 39 2.63 -0.61 -0.76
CA ARG A 39 3.54 -0.49 -1.90
C ARG A 39 4.58 0.60 -1.71
N GLY A 40 4.20 1.74 -1.13
CA GLY A 40 5.11 2.85 -0.79
C GLY A 40 6.15 2.43 0.23
N ALA A 41 5.75 1.73 1.30
CA ALA A 41 6.66 1.17 2.30
C ALA A 41 7.64 0.15 1.69
N ALA A 42 7.21 -0.61 0.68
CA ALA A 42 8.06 -1.53 -0.08
C ALA A 42 8.91 -0.84 -1.17
N GLY A 43 8.77 0.46 -1.39
CA GLY A 43 9.45 1.19 -2.48
C GLY A 43 8.94 0.86 -3.88
N LEU A 44 7.73 0.32 -3.99
CA LEU A 44 7.08 -0.15 -5.22
C LEU A 44 6.01 0.82 -5.75
N GLY A 45 5.81 1.96 -5.10
CA GLY A 45 4.80 2.94 -5.48
C GLY A 45 4.90 4.22 -4.66
N GLU A 46 4.02 5.17 -4.96
CA GLU A 46 3.91 6.42 -4.23
C GLU A 46 2.80 6.33 -3.18
N PHE A 47 3.08 6.91 -2.01
CA PHE A 47 2.12 7.12 -0.94
C PHE A 47 1.98 8.63 -0.73
N THR A 48 0.76 9.13 -0.83
CA THR A 48 0.48 10.58 -0.85
C THR A 48 -0.09 11.08 0.47
N VAL A 49 -0.15 12.40 0.64
CA VAL A 49 -0.79 13.03 1.80
C VAL A 49 -2.28 12.68 1.86
N ASP A 50 -2.97 12.66 0.71
CA ASP A 50 -4.39 12.31 0.64
C ASP A 50 -4.66 10.86 1.10
N ASP A 51 -3.77 9.93 0.72
CA ASP A 51 -3.86 8.55 1.19
C ASP A 51 -3.67 8.46 2.71
N ALA A 52 -2.73 9.24 3.27
CA ALA A 52 -2.52 9.30 4.72
C ALA A 52 -3.71 9.89 5.46
N GLU A 53 -4.31 10.96 4.93
CA GLU A 53 -5.51 11.58 5.50
C GLU A 53 -6.67 10.59 5.58
N GLU A 54 -6.90 9.83 4.51
CA GLU A 54 -7.96 8.84 4.47
C GLU A 54 -7.73 7.73 5.52
N LEU A 55 -6.50 7.22 5.63
CA LEU A 55 -6.16 6.18 6.61
C LEU A 55 -6.32 6.66 8.06
N VAL A 56 -5.89 7.89 8.37
CA VAL A 56 -6.04 8.44 9.73
C VAL A 56 -7.52 8.68 10.07
N ARG A 57 -8.28 9.29 9.16
CA ARG A 57 -9.72 9.51 9.36
C ARG A 57 -10.45 8.18 9.56
N TYR A 58 -10.08 7.16 8.81
CA TYR A 58 -10.63 5.82 8.98
C TYR A 58 -10.28 5.23 10.36
N ALA A 59 -9.02 5.33 10.78
CA ALA A 59 -8.56 4.81 12.07
C ALA A 59 -9.28 5.46 13.26
N VAL A 60 -9.48 6.78 13.23
CA VAL A 60 -10.26 7.50 14.25
C VAL A 60 -11.73 7.06 14.23
N ARG A 61 -12.35 7.01 13.04
CA ARG A 61 -13.77 6.61 12.89
C ARG A 61 -14.04 5.19 13.41
N ARG A 62 -13.06 4.30 13.31
CA ARG A 62 -13.14 2.91 13.77
C ARG A 62 -12.67 2.73 15.22
N GLY A 63 -12.26 3.80 15.90
CA GLY A 63 -11.76 3.75 17.28
C GLY A 63 -10.44 3.01 17.44
N LEU A 64 -9.63 2.91 16.37
CA LEU A 64 -8.30 2.29 16.41
C LEU A 64 -7.28 3.21 17.07
N ILE A 65 -7.47 4.52 16.91
CA ILE A 65 -6.73 5.58 17.59
C ILE A 65 -7.69 6.68 18.03
N GLY A 66 -7.29 7.46 19.05
CA GLY A 66 -8.04 8.64 19.48
C GLY A 66 -7.90 9.81 18.50
N PRO A 67 -8.83 10.80 18.54
CA PRO A 67 -8.79 11.96 17.67
C PRO A 67 -7.50 12.78 17.84
N GLU A 68 -7.05 12.96 19.08
CA GLU A 68 -5.81 13.68 19.42
C GLU A 68 -4.57 13.02 18.80
N GLU A 69 -4.52 11.69 18.80
CA GLU A 69 -3.44 10.94 18.17
C GLU A 69 -3.53 11.05 16.64
N GLY A 70 -4.75 11.01 16.09
CA GLY A 70 -4.99 11.26 14.67
C GLY A 70 -4.43 12.61 14.21
N ASP A 71 -4.72 13.69 14.95
CA ASP A 71 -4.24 15.03 14.63
C ASP A 71 -2.71 15.13 14.66
N ARG A 72 -2.07 14.51 15.67
CA ARG A 72 -0.60 14.45 15.77
C ARG A 72 0.01 13.73 14.58
N VAL A 73 -0.51 12.55 14.24
CA VAL A 73 -0.03 11.76 13.10
C VAL A 73 -0.19 12.53 11.79
N LEU A 74 -1.31 13.23 11.58
CA LEU A 74 -1.49 14.05 10.37
C LEU A 74 -0.48 15.20 10.28
N ALA A 75 -0.19 15.87 11.40
CA ALA A 75 0.81 16.93 11.43
C ALA A 75 2.21 16.41 11.05
N ASP A 76 2.60 15.27 11.60
CA ASP A 76 3.88 14.62 11.31
C ASP A 76 3.99 14.23 9.84
N VAL A 77 2.96 13.59 9.29
CA VAL A 77 2.93 13.15 7.89
C VAL A 77 2.94 14.33 6.93
N GLN A 78 2.19 15.40 7.21
CA GLN A 78 2.25 16.62 6.39
C GLN A 78 3.64 17.24 6.40
N GLY A 79 4.34 17.24 7.55
CA GLY A 79 5.71 17.70 7.64
C GLY A 79 6.69 16.82 6.86
N ALA A 80 6.54 15.51 6.95
CA ALA A 80 7.42 14.53 6.30
C ALA A 80 7.24 14.45 4.78
N LEU A 81 6.00 14.47 4.28
CA LEU A 81 5.73 14.35 2.84
C LEU A 81 5.92 15.68 2.09
N LYS A 82 5.75 16.84 2.74
CA LYS A 82 6.14 18.15 2.16
C LYS A 82 7.66 18.29 2.06
N ARG A 83 8.40 17.63 2.95
CA ARG A 83 9.85 17.52 2.87
C ARG A 83 10.21 16.42 1.88
N LYS A 84 10.43 16.83 0.62
CA LYS A 84 10.88 15.99 -0.51
C LYS A 84 11.68 14.78 -0.01
N PRO A 85 11.24 13.53 -0.24
CA PRO A 85 11.91 12.36 0.32
C PRO A 85 13.35 12.32 -0.21
N PRO A 86 14.35 11.97 0.63
CA PRO A 86 15.66 11.63 0.11
C PRO A 86 15.44 10.48 -0.88
N LYS A 87 15.75 10.72 -2.17
CA LYS A 87 15.79 9.66 -3.17
C LYS A 87 16.58 8.50 -2.56
N SER A 88 15.92 7.41 -2.21
CA SER A 88 16.57 6.14 -1.91
C SER A 88 17.20 5.67 -3.22
N ALA A 89 18.36 6.24 -3.53
CA ALA A 89 19.24 5.81 -4.58
C ALA A 89 19.89 4.50 -4.13
N VAL A 90 19.11 3.42 -4.09
CA VAL A 90 19.68 2.09 -4.23
C VAL A 90 19.95 1.92 -5.73
N LYS A 91 20.96 2.64 -6.23
CA LYS A 91 21.62 2.22 -7.46
C LYS A 91 22.37 0.92 -7.11
N PRO A 92 22.07 -0.23 -7.74
CA PRO A 92 22.90 -1.41 -7.54
C PRO A 92 24.32 -1.05 -8.01
N LYS A 93 25.29 -1.11 -7.08
CA LYS A 93 26.71 -1.01 -7.45
C LYS A 93 26.99 -2.15 -8.43
N PRO A 94 27.50 -1.89 -9.65
CA PRO A 94 27.89 -2.97 -10.55
C PRO A 94 29.03 -3.76 -9.91
N ALA A 95 28.85 -5.07 -9.82
CA ALA A 95 29.86 -5.99 -9.30
C ALA A 95 31.18 -5.84 -10.08
N PRO A 96 32.36 -5.85 -9.43
CA PRO A 96 33.63 -5.79 -10.12
C PRO A 96 33.79 -7.04 -10.99
N LYS A 97 33.85 -6.85 -12.32
CA LYS A 97 34.18 -7.89 -13.29
C LYS A 97 35.54 -8.49 -12.94
N LYS A 98 35.56 -9.77 -12.54
CA LYS A 98 36.79 -10.57 -12.40
C LYS A 98 37.53 -10.57 -13.74
N LYS A 99 38.77 -10.06 -13.78
CA LYS A 99 39.65 -10.19 -14.95
C LYS A 99 40.08 -11.66 -15.08
N PRO A 100 40.00 -12.27 -16.27
CA PRO A 100 40.44 -13.65 -16.48
C PRO A 100 41.97 -13.76 -16.43
N ALA A 101 42.45 -14.88 -15.92
CA ALA A 101 43.84 -15.22 -15.73
C ALA A 101 44.63 -15.27 -17.05
N LYS A 102 45.78 -14.61 -17.11
CA LYS A 102 46.81 -14.92 -18.11
C LYS A 102 47.67 -16.07 -17.60
N LYS A 103 47.32 -17.28 -18.04
CA LYS A 103 48.19 -18.45 -18.04
C LYS A 103 49.33 -18.16 -19.02
N LYS A 104 50.53 -17.80 -18.54
CA LYS A 104 51.70 -17.66 -19.42
C LYS A 104 52.37 -19.01 -19.56
N SER A 105 52.19 -19.56 -20.75
CA SER A 105 52.87 -20.71 -21.32
C SER A 105 54.40 -20.49 -21.36
N ARG A 106 55.12 -21.51 -20.87
CA ARG A 106 56.39 -22.10 -21.33
C ARG A 106 57.18 -21.31 -22.40
N ARG A 107 58.43 -20.97 -22.09
CA ARG A 107 59.59 -21.16 -22.98
C ARG A 107 60.87 -21.24 -22.16
#